data_AF-A0A9W3JR65-F1
#
_entry.id   AF-A0A9W3JR65-F1
#
_cell.length_a   1.000
_cell.length_b   1.000
_cell.length_c   1.000
_cell.angle_alpha   90.00
_cell.angle_beta   90.00
_cell.angle_gamma   90.00
#
_symmetry.space_group_name_H-M   'P 1'
#
loop_
_entity.id
_entity.type
_entity.pdbx_description
1 polymer ?
#
loop_
_entity_poly.entity_id
_entity_poly.type
_entity_poly.pdbx_seq_one_letter_code
_entity_poly.pdbx_strand_id
1 'polypeptide(L)'
;MKVLKNQTLFQCDHCGKRLLTKYGAKIHEEKYCSVVLEQKKKEKQAKCKHKNIDTHYEYIPGEAVMQPAYDYCVDCDKQIGWGERND
;
A
#
# COMPACT_ATOMS: atom_id res chain seq x y z
N MET A 1 -26.80 2.22 -21.86
CA MET A 1 -26.38 2.58 -20.47
C MET A 1 -27.64 2.94 -19.67
N LYS A 2 -27.80 2.45 -18.43
CA LYS A 2 -28.94 2.86 -17.58
C LYS A 2 -28.56 4.11 -16.78
N VAL A 3 -29.17 5.25 -17.08
CA VAL A 3 -28.99 6.51 -16.33
C VAL A 3 -29.97 6.51 -15.15
N LEU A 4 -29.43 6.48 -13.93
CA LEU A 4 -30.21 6.53 -12.70
C LEU A 4 -30.43 8.01 -12.31
N LYS A 5 -31.66 8.50 -12.48
CA LYS A 5 -32.04 9.88 -12.12
C LYS A 5 -32.36 9.97 -10.63
N ASN A 6 -32.07 11.12 -10.01
CA ASN A 6 -32.43 11.48 -8.63
C ASN A 6 -31.87 10.57 -7.52
N GLN A 7 -30.72 9.91 -7.72
CA GLN A 7 -30.04 9.17 -6.64
C GLN A 7 -29.19 10.09 -5.77
N THR A 8 -29.32 9.96 -4.45
CA THR A 8 -28.41 10.58 -3.48
C THR A 8 -27.03 9.94 -3.60
N LEU A 9 -26.04 10.71 -4.07
CA LEU A 9 -24.64 10.29 -4.12
C LEU A 9 -23.90 10.79 -2.88
N PHE A 10 -23.12 9.90 -2.28
CA PHE A 10 -22.24 10.22 -1.17
C PHE A 10 -20.84 10.47 -1.72
N GLN A 11 -20.36 11.71 -1.61
CA GLN A 11 -19.04 12.10 -2.10
C GLN A 11 -18.02 11.98 -0.97
N CYS A 12 -16.87 11.38 -1.27
CA CYS A 12 -15.74 11.29 -0.36
C CYS A 12 -15.03 12.66 -0.25
N ASP A 13 -14.89 13.20 0.95
CA ASP A 13 -14.28 14.51 1.17
C ASP A 13 -12.77 14.51 0.86
N HIS A 14 -12.11 13.35 0.99
CA HIS A 14 -10.67 13.24 0.78
C HIS A 14 -10.25 13.12 -0.69
N CYS A 15 -11.07 12.52 -1.57
CA CYS A 15 -10.69 12.30 -2.98
C CYS A 15 -11.79 12.61 -4.02
N GLY A 16 -12.95 13.12 -3.59
CA GLY A 16 -14.06 13.48 -4.47
C GLY A 16 -14.80 12.30 -5.13
N LYS A 17 -14.41 11.05 -4.87
CA LYS A 17 -15.10 9.87 -5.42
C LYS A 17 -16.56 9.82 -4.92
N ARG A 18 -17.50 9.61 -5.83
CA ARG A 18 -18.93 9.48 -5.51
C ARG A 18 -19.33 8.02 -5.42
N LEU A 19 -20.10 7.67 -4.39
CA LEU A 19 -20.57 6.33 -4.09
C LEU A 19 -22.09 6.31 -3.89
N LEU A 20 -22.71 5.19 -4.24
CA LEU A 20 -24.17 5.03 -4.25
C LEU A 20 -24.80 4.84 -2.85
N THR A 21 -23.99 4.58 -1.82
CA THR A 21 -24.48 4.30 -0.46
C THR A 21 -23.61 4.98 0.60
N LYS A 22 -24.24 5.43 1.68
CA LYS A 22 -23.55 6.03 2.85
C LYS A 22 -22.51 5.08 3.45
N TYR A 23 -22.87 3.80 3.53
CA TYR A 23 -21.99 2.74 4.03
C TYR A 23 -20.76 2.52 3.13
N GLY A 24 -20.96 2.50 1.81
CA GLY A 24 -19.87 2.41 0.84
C GLY A 24 -18.92 3.60 0.91
N ALA A 25 -19.45 4.81 1.04
CA ALA A 25 -18.63 6.02 1.22
C ALA A 25 -17.76 5.96 2.47
N LYS A 26 -18.35 5.61 3.63
CA LYS A 26 -17.61 5.43 4.88
C LYS A 26 -16.48 4.39 4.75
N ILE A 27 -16.78 3.21 4.18
CA ILE A 27 -15.77 2.16 3.93
C ILE A 27 -14.65 2.66 3.00
N HIS A 28 -15.02 3.42 1.98
CA HIS A 28 -14.06 3.98 1.06
C HIS A 28 -13.12 4.97 1.77
N GLU A 29 -13.64 5.96 2.50
CA GLU A 29 -12.84 6.91 3.28
C GLU A 29 -11.87 6.22 4.25
N GLU A 30 -12.35 5.21 4.99
CA GLU A 30 -11.55 4.51 5.98
C GLU A 30 -10.45 3.62 5.37
N LYS A 31 -10.74 2.91 4.27
CA LYS A 31 -9.92 1.75 3.80
C LYS A 31 -9.45 1.80 2.35
N TYR A 32 -10.16 2.47 1.45
CA TYR A 32 -9.89 2.42 0.00
C TYR A 32 -9.72 3.79 -0.66
N CYS A 33 -9.75 4.86 0.13
CA CYS A 33 -9.46 6.20 -0.32
C CYS A 33 -7.96 6.32 -0.50
N SER A 34 -7.53 6.50 -1.75
CA SER A 34 -6.13 6.67 -2.12
C SER A 34 -5.48 7.77 -1.28
N VAL A 35 -6.13 8.92 -1.11
CA VAL A 35 -5.59 10.05 -0.35
C VAL A 35 -5.33 9.68 1.12
N VAL A 36 -6.25 8.97 1.77
CA VAL A 36 -6.09 8.49 3.15
C VAL A 36 -5.02 7.40 3.26
N LEU A 37 -4.95 6.49 2.27
CA LEU A 37 -3.91 5.45 2.21
C LEU A 37 -2.51 6.04 2.00
N GLU A 38 -2.36 7.01 1.09
CA GLU A 38 -1.11 7.73 0.84
C GLU A 38 -0.67 8.56 2.04
N GLN A 39 -1.61 9.17 2.78
CA GLN A 39 -1.29 9.85 4.03
C GLN A 39 -0.79 8.85 5.09
N LYS A 40 -1.49 7.72 5.27
CA LYS A 40 -1.05 6.62 6.16
C LYS A 40 0.33 6.06 5.77
N LYS A 41 0.67 5.97 4.47
CA LYS A 41 2.02 5.61 4.00
C LYS A 41 3.06 6.65 4.40
N LYS A 42 2.79 7.94 4.17
CA LYS A 42 3.70 9.05 4.56
C LYS A 42 3.94 9.09 6.07
N GLU A 43 2.92 8.80 6.87
CA GLU A 43 3.05 8.68 8.33
C GLU A 43 3.88 7.46 8.77
N LYS A 44 3.83 6.34 8.03
CA LYS A 44 4.72 5.18 8.25
C LYS A 44 6.17 5.52 7.89
N GLN A 45 6.37 6.06 6.68
CA GLN A 45 7.65 6.52 6.15
C GLN A 45 8.38 7.46 7.12
N ALA A 46 7.67 8.47 7.65
CA ALA A 46 8.24 9.48 8.54
C ALA A 46 8.65 8.93 9.92
N LYS A 47 8.10 7.78 10.33
CA LYS A 47 8.35 7.15 11.64
C LYS A 47 9.49 6.15 11.63
N CYS A 48 10.08 5.84 10.48
CA CYS A 48 11.00 4.72 10.38
C CYS A 48 12.39 5.12 9.83
N LYS A 49 13.44 4.45 10.31
CA LYS A 49 14.83 4.63 9.86
C LYS A 49 15.14 3.67 8.69
N HIS A 50 14.75 2.41 8.86
CA HIS A 50 14.73 1.32 7.89
C HIS A 50 13.27 1.01 7.53
N LYS A 51 12.65 1.82 6.67
CA LYS A 51 11.19 1.90 6.54
C LYS A 51 10.60 0.62 5.93
N ASN A 52 10.09 -0.31 6.76
CA ASN A 52 9.35 -1.53 6.35
C ASN A 52 10.23 -2.56 5.56
N ILE A 53 9.86 -3.84 5.38
CA ILE A 53 10.81 -4.89 4.90
C ILE A 53 10.17 -5.95 3.96
N ASP A 54 10.91 -6.37 2.92
CA ASP A 54 10.65 -7.53 2.04
C ASP A 54 11.99 -8.20 1.60
N THR A 55 11.96 -9.28 0.80
CA THR A 55 13.14 -10.10 0.46
C THR A 55 13.25 -10.32 -1.06
N HIS A 56 14.45 -10.13 -1.63
CA HIS A 56 14.75 -10.38 -3.04
C HIS A 56 15.03 -11.86 -3.31
N TYR A 57 14.59 -12.36 -4.46
CA TYR A 57 14.73 -13.76 -4.87
C TYR A 57 15.40 -13.86 -6.25
N GLU A 58 16.40 -14.73 -6.38
CA GLU A 58 17.23 -14.91 -7.58
C GLU A 58 17.25 -16.37 -8.02
N TYR A 59 17.39 -16.64 -9.33
CA TYR A 59 17.49 -18.00 -9.86
C TYR A 59 18.84 -18.66 -9.57
N ILE A 60 18.81 -19.93 -9.17
CA ILE A 60 20.00 -20.74 -8.94
C ILE A 60 20.70 -21.04 -10.30
N PRO A 61 22.03 -20.88 -10.43
CA PRO A 61 22.72 -21.09 -11.71
C PRO A 61 22.54 -22.52 -12.26
N GLY A 62 21.94 -22.63 -13.44
CA GLY A 62 21.64 -23.91 -14.10
C GLY A 62 20.27 -24.51 -13.76
N GLU A 63 19.51 -23.88 -12.85
CA GLU A 63 18.24 -24.36 -12.34
C GLU A 63 17.09 -23.40 -12.66
N ALA A 64 15.87 -23.92 -12.82
CA ALA A 64 14.66 -23.10 -13.06
C ALA A 64 13.97 -22.65 -11.75
N VAL A 65 14.72 -22.57 -10.64
CA VAL A 65 14.20 -22.34 -9.28
C VAL A 65 14.82 -21.09 -8.68
N MET A 66 14.00 -20.25 -8.04
CA MET A 66 14.46 -19.07 -7.30
C MET A 66 14.74 -19.38 -5.83
N GLN A 67 15.76 -18.71 -5.26
CA GLN A 67 16.14 -18.74 -3.86
C GLN A 67 16.20 -17.32 -3.28
N PRO A 68 16.03 -17.13 -1.95
CA PRO A 68 16.28 -15.84 -1.31
C PRO A 68 17.73 -15.40 -1.50
N ALA A 69 17.92 -14.16 -1.96
CA ALA A 69 19.24 -13.55 -2.14
C ALA A 69 19.57 -12.59 -0.98
N TYR A 70 18.64 -11.70 -0.62
CA TYR A 70 18.83 -10.71 0.45
C TYR A 70 17.53 -10.04 0.91
N ASP A 71 17.54 -9.50 2.13
CA ASP A 71 16.46 -8.64 2.63
C ASP A 71 16.64 -7.18 2.17
N TYR A 72 15.53 -6.52 1.84
CA TYR A 72 15.42 -5.13 1.41
C TYR A 72 14.14 -4.49 2.00
N CYS A 73 13.76 -3.26 1.66
CA CYS A 73 12.97 -2.43 2.58
C CYS A 73 11.67 -1.82 1.98
N VAL A 74 10.46 -2.33 2.27
CA VAL A 74 9.20 -1.98 1.53
C VAL A 74 8.79 -0.50 1.47
N ASP A 75 9.21 0.34 2.41
CA ASP A 75 9.15 1.81 2.27
C ASP A 75 10.56 2.48 2.24
N CYS A 76 11.71 1.77 2.16
CA CYS A 76 13.06 2.39 2.04
C CYS A 76 14.05 1.79 1.03
N ASP A 77 13.68 0.69 0.40
CA ASP A 77 14.37 -0.32 -0.41
C ASP A 77 15.83 -0.69 -0.08
N LYS A 78 16.40 -0.14 0.99
CA LYS A 78 17.74 -0.43 1.51
C LYS A 78 17.92 -1.93 1.72
N GLN A 79 18.90 -2.53 1.07
CA GLN A 79 19.35 -3.88 1.40
C GLN A 79 19.86 -3.88 2.84
N ILE A 80 19.47 -4.91 3.57
CA ILE A 80 19.59 -5.00 5.01
C ILE A 80 20.50 -6.20 5.27
N GLY A 81 21.66 -5.93 5.90
CA GLY A 81 22.53 -7.01 6.35
C GLY A 81 21.80 -7.90 7.34
N TRP A 82 22.12 -9.20 7.37
CA TRP A 82 21.48 -10.18 8.26
C TRP A 82 21.50 -9.78 9.75
N GLY A 83 22.42 -8.90 10.16
CA GLY A 83 22.42 -8.23 11.48
C GLY A 83 21.64 -6.91 11.55
N GLU A 84 21.75 -6.05 10.53
CA GLU A 84 21.09 -4.72 10.45
C GLU A 84 19.58 -4.78 10.22
N ARG A 85 18.98 -5.98 10.06
CA ARG A 85 17.52 -6.15 10.05
C ARG A 85 16.85 -5.73 11.36
N ASN A 86 17.65 -5.55 12.41
CA ASN A 86 17.23 -5.40 13.79
C ASN A 86 17.73 -4.09 14.46
N ASP A 87 18.33 -3.16 13.71
CA ASP A 87 18.77 -1.82 14.17
C ASP A 87 17.86 -0.67 13.63
#